data_AF-A0A072V6K1-F1
#
_entry.id   AF-A0A072V6K1-F1
#
_cell.length_a   1.000
_cell.length_b   1.000
_cell.length_c   1.000
_cell.angle_alpha   90.00
_cell.angle_beta   90.00
_cell.angle_gamma   90.00
#
_symmetry.space_group_name_H-M   'P 1'
#
loop_
_entity.id
_entity.type
_entity.pdbx_description
1 polymer ?
#
loop_
_entity_poly.entity_id
_entity_poly.type
_entity_poly.pdbx_seq_one_letter_code
_entity_poly.pdbx_strand_id
1 'polypeptide(L)'
;MVVNEEVPLVKPDVVVLEIDHLQNKLIEKVNELATCHGEIKAIRAIEAKKDKAIEELRNEVSKMDERLRLKEDHLKNKNLEIKKLTDEKKDALAAQYAAESALRRLHTDQKEEDFYPFESVITPLEDEIKMYRTEITALQEDKKALERLTKSKELALLEAERILRSALERALIVEEVQNENFDLKRQIEICQEENKILEKSHRQKIVEVEKLSQTIHELEELILSNGATANLIRDYKRQISELQEEKRTLERELARVKVSANRIATVAANEWKDESDKVMPVRQWLEERRIMQAEMQRLKEKLAISERTAKAESQLKDKLKLRLKTLEEGLKQFSVNSNAFSVSPKADKSNILSFVTNNGGLRNRSTSQPRGSTVGRTLFQKANIKGNIESMAGNRKPGSITKMKYGSTENVLKKGIWASKNKFSDGGEKENEIQVNTGSVKTNADEDSKFNSSNDLESNDVVSGFLYDKLQKEVINLKKTCETKDSTLHTKDEEIKMLTKKVDALTKAMEVEWKKMKREIAAREKEVASIKSDDRRKNRSSDFSKRVMKEH
;
A
#
# COMPACT_ATOMS: atom_id res chain seq x y z
N MET A 1 -61.73 -6.53 -2.96
CA MET A 1 -62.02 -6.85 -1.54
C MET A 1 -60.77 -7.48 -0.95
N VAL A 2 -60.55 -7.31 0.37
CA VAL A 2 -59.46 -7.91 1.16
C VAL A 2 -58.04 -7.45 0.77
N VAL A 3 -57.20 -6.94 1.67
CA VAL A 3 -57.42 -6.08 2.85
C VAL A 3 -56.07 -5.39 3.14
N ASN A 4 -56.09 -4.14 3.61
CA ASN A 4 -54.92 -3.56 4.27
C ASN A 4 -54.99 -3.92 5.75
N GLU A 5 -53.96 -4.53 6.32
CA GLU A 5 -53.79 -4.59 7.76
C GLU A 5 -52.30 -4.61 8.11
N GLU A 6 -51.97 -4.01 9.26
CA GLU A 6 -50.65 -3.46 9.52
C GLU A 6 -49.71 -4.50 10.16
N VAL A 7 -48.44 -4.50 9.75
CA VAL A 7 -47.41 -5.26 10.49
C VAL A 7 -47.16 -4.51 11.79
N PRO A 8 -47.39 -5.11 12.97
CA PRO A 8 -47.20 -4.42 14.23
C PRO A 8 -45.72 -4.14 14.45
N LEU A 9 -45.37 -2.88 14.68
CA LEU A 9 -44.02 -2.50 15.12
C LEU A 9 -43.79 -3.06 16.52
N VAL A 10 -43.17 -4.24 16.58
CA VAL A 10 -42.83 -4.94 17.83
C VAL A 10 -41.79 -4.10 18.56
N LYS A 11 -42.24 -3.27 19.49
CA LYS A 11 -41.38 -2.66 20.50
C LYS A 11 -40.59 -3.80 21.16
N PRO A 12 -39.25 -3.69 21.29
CA PRO A 12 -38.49 -4.66 22.07
C PRO A 12 -39.14 -4.81 23.44
N ASP A 13 -39.39 -6.06 23.85
CA ASP A 13 -39.93 -6.32 25.17
C ASP A 13 -38.93 -5.74 26.20
N VAL A 14 -39.44 -4.96 27.15
CA VAL A 14 -38.63 -4.33 28.19
C VAL A 14 -37.88 -5.41 28.99
N VAL A 15 -38.46 -6.61 29.10
CA VAL A 15 -37.82 -7.79 29.70
C VAL A 15 -36.59 -8.23 28.90
N VAL A 16 -36.62 -8.18 27.56
CA VAL A 16 -35.48 -8.57 26.71
C VAL A 16 -34.35 -7.54 26.82
N LEU A 17 -34.65 -6.24 26.80
CA LEU A 17 -33.63 -5.20 26.97
C LEU A 17 -32.97 -5.25 28.36
N GLU A 18 -33.73 -5.58 29.41
CA GLU A 18 -33.18 -5.79 30.75
C GLU A 18 -32.34 -7.08 30.83
N ILE A 19 -32.76 -8.16 30.15
CA ILE A 19 -31.94 -9.38 30.02
C ILE A 19 -30.62 -9.08 29.31
N ASP A 20 -30.63 -8.34 28.20
CA ASP A 20 -29.41 -7.95 27.48
C ASP A 20 -28.53 -7.03 28.34
N HIS A 21 -29.10 -6.09 29.11
CA HIS A 21 -28.33 -5.28 30.06
C HIS A 21 -27.67 -6.14 31.14
N LEU A 22 -28.42 -7.05 31.77
CA LEU A 22 -27.91 -7.96 32.79
C LEU A 22 -26.89 -8.96 32.24
N GLN A 23 -27.05 -9.42 30.99
CA GLN A 23 -26.10 -10.31 30.32
C GLN A 23 -24.79 -9.58 29.99
N ASN A 24 -24.85 -8.35 29.48
CA ASN A 24 -23.65 -7.54 29.27
C ASN A 24 -22.92 -7.24 30.60
N LYS A 25 -23.67 -6.93 31.67
CA LYS A 25 -23.14 -6.75 33.03
C LYS A 25 -22.52 -8.03 33.61
N LEU A 26 -23.10 -9.20 33.30
CA LEU A 26 -22.50 -10.49 33.67
C LEU A 26 -21.19 -10.74 32.91
N ILE A 27 -21.13 -10.43 31.61
CA ILE A 27 -19.92 -10.54 30.80
C ILE A 27 -18.82 -9.60 31.31
N GLU A 28 -19.16 -8.35 31.65
CA GLU A 28 -18.26 -7.40 32.30
C GLU A 28 -17.68 -7.96 33.61
N LYS A 29 -18.54 -8.48 34.51
CA LYS A 29 -18.07 -9.09 35.77
C LYS A 29 -17.29 -10.39 35.58
N VAL A 30 -17.55 -11.17 34.54
CA VAL A 30 -16.71 -12.32 34.17
C VAL A 30 -15.32 -11.86 33.69
N ASN A 31 -15.24 -10.76 32.93
CA ASN A 31 -13.97 -10.18 32.50
C ASN A 31 -13.18 -9.59 33.68
N GLU A 32 -13.83 -8.86 34.59
CA GLU A 32 -13.21 -8.38 35.84
C GLU A 32 -12.69 -9.52 36.72
N LEU A 33 -13.44 -10.62 36.83
CA LEU A 33 -12.98 -11.81 37.57
C LEU A 33 -11.77 -12.46 36.88
N ALA A 34 -11.69 -12.43 35.54
CA ALA A 34 -10.54 -12.92 34.80
C ALA A 34 -9.29 -12.04 34.99
N THR A 35 -9.43 -10.71 35.01
CA THR A 35 -8.30 -9.80 35.30
C THR A 35 -7.83 -9.95 36.76
N CYS A 36 -8.75 -9.96 37.72
CA CYS A 36 -8.44 -10.20 39.14
C CYS A 36 -7.75 -11.56 39.35
N HIS A 37 -8.16 -12.61 38.64
CA HIS A 37 -7.49 -13.92 38.69
C HIS A 37 -6.06 -13.86 38.11
N GLY A 38 -5.86 -13.08 37.03
CA GLY A 38 -4.53 -12.80 36.48
C GLY A 38 -3.62 -12.09 37.47
N GLU A 39 -4.14 -11.06 38.16
CA GLU A 39 -3.42 -10.32 39.20
C GLU A 39 -3.07 -11.22 40.39
N ILE A 40 -4.02 -12.01 40.92
CA ILE A 40 -3.77 -12.99 41.98
C ILE A 40 -2.66 -13.98 41.58
N LYS A 41 -2.65 -14.43 40.33
CA LYS A 41 -1.61 -15.32 39.80
C LYS A 41 -0.23 -14.62 39.70
N ALA A 42 -0.20 -13.35 39.32
CA ALA A 42 1.02 -12.54 39.31
C ALA A 42 1.55 -12.27 40.73
N ILE A 43 0.67 -11.92 41.68
CA ILE A 43 1.02 -11.70 43.09
C ILE A 43 1.62 -12.98 43.70
N ARG A 44 1.00 -14.15 43.51
CA ARG A 44 1.55 -15.44 43.97
C ARG A 44 2.92 -15.77 43.36
N ALA A 45 3.16 -15.38 42.10
CA ALA A 45 4.46 -15.55 41.45
C ALA A 45 5.55 -14.57 41.97
N ILE A 46 5.15 -13.43 42.54
CA ILE A 46 6.04 -12.49 43.24
C ILE A 46 6.28 -12.97 44.69
N GLU A 47 5.25 -13.47 45.36
CA GLU A 47 5.29 -14.07 46.70
C GLU A 47 6.29 -15.24 46.76
N ALA A 48 6.16 -16.22 45.86
CA ALA A 48 7.10 -17.35 45.76
C ALA A 48 8.57 -16.93 45.48
N LYS A 49 8.80 -15.76 44.85
CA LYS A 49 10.16 -15.19 44.71
C LYS A 49 10.66 -14.54 46.00
N LYS A 50 9.78 -13.88 46.75
CA LYS A 50 10.10 -13.34 48.09
C LYS A 50 10.41 -14.47 49.07
N ASP A 51 9.62 -15.54 49.07
CA ASP A 51 9.84 -16.70 49.94
C ASP A 51 11.20 -17.35 49.67
N LYS A 52 11.57 -17.52 48.39
CA LYS A 52 12.91 -18.02 48.01
C LYS A 52 14.04 -17.11 48.51
N ALA A 53 13.89 -15.78 48.39
CA ALA A 53 14.88 -14.82 48.90
C ALA A 53 14.96 -14.81 50.43
N ILE A 54 13.82 -14.95 51.12
CA ILE A 54 13.75 -15.10 52.59
C ILE A 54 14.46 -16.38 53.02
N GLU A 55 14.27 -17.49 52.32
CA GLU A 55 14.93 -18.76 52.62
C GLU A 55 16.44 -18.70 52.37
N GLU A 56 16.89 -18.08 51.28
CA GLU A 56 18.32 -17.83 51.01
C GLU A 56 18.97 -16.98 52.13
N LEU A 57 18.29 -15.94 52.60
CA LEU A 57 18.74 -15.13 53.73
C LEU A 57 18.76 -15.91 55.06
N ARG A 58 17.73 -16.71 55.36
CA ARG A 58 17.69 -17.60 56.55
C ARG A 58 18.89 -18.55 56.57
N ASN A 59 19.23 -19.12 55.42
CA ASN A 59 20.36 -20.03 55.30
C ASN A 59 21.72 -19.34 55.54
N GLU A 60 21.93 -18.10 55.08
CA GLU A 60 23.19 -17.38 55.40
C GLU A 60 23.24 -16.88 56.85
N VAL A 61 22.11 -16.50 57.44
CA VAL A 61 22.02 -16.20 58.89
C VAL A 61 22.44 -17.43 59.73
N SER A 62 21.90 -18.62 59.43
CA SER A 62 22.29 -19.85 60.16
C SER A 62 23.79 -20.14 60.05
N LYS A 63 24.38 -19.97 58.86
CA LYS A 63 25.84 -20.10 58.65
C LYS A 63 26.63 -19.06 59.44
N MET A 64 26.13 -17.83 59.58
CA MET A 64 26.77 -16.78 60.39
C MET A 64 26.68 -17.09 61.89
N ASP A 65 25.55 -17.61 62.37
CA ASP A 65 25.39 -18.03 63.78
C ASP A 65 26.26 -19.25 64.13
N GLU A 66 26.46 -20.18 63.19
CA GLU A 66 27.43 -21.27 63.33
C GLU A 66 28.88 -20.75 63.39
N ARG A 67 29.28 -19.87 62.45
CA ARG A 67 30.60 -19.21 62.46
C ARG A 67 30.83 -18.40 63.74
N LEU A 68 29.79 -17.79 64.31
CA LEU A 68 29.84 -17.04 65.56
C LEU A 68 30.04 -17.96 66.76
N ARG A 69 29.21 -19.01 66.91
CA ARG A 69 29.35 -20.01 67.99
C ARG A 69 30.74 -20.66 68.00
N LEU A 70 31.26 -21.06 66.84
CA LEU A 70 32.62 -21.60 66.71
C LEU A 70 33.72 -20.62 67.17
N LYS A 71 33.56 -19.32 66.91
CA LYS A 71 34.48 -18.28 67.41
C LYS A 71 34.36 -18.06 68.91
N GLU A 72 33.14 -18.05 69.44
CA GLU A 72 32.92 -17.95 70.89
C GLU A 72 33.55 -19.12 71.64
N ASP A 73 33.39 -20.35 71.16
CA ASP A 73 33.95 -21.54 71.80
C ASP A 73 35.48 -21.58 71.70
N HIS A 74 36.05 -21.07 70.59
CA HIS A 74 37.49 -20.84 70.50
C HIS A 74 37.99 -19.82 71.53
N LEU A 75 37.25 -18.72 71.74
CA LEU A 75 37.58 -17.69 72.75
C LEU A 75 37.41 -18.23 74.19
N LYS A 76 36.38 -19.04 74.46
CA LYS A 76 36.19 -19.74 75.75
C LYS A 76 37.39 -20.64 76.04
N ASN A 77 37.83 -21.44 75.06
CA ASN A 77 39.01 -22.30 75.19
C ASN A 77 40.31 -21.51 75.41
N LYS A 78 40.53 -20.42 74.66
CA LYS A 78 41.71 -19.56 74.86
C LYS A 78 41.72 -18.89 76.25
N ASN A 79 40.56 -18.51 76.78
CA ASN A 79 40.45 -17.99 78.16
C ASN A 79 40.74 -19.05 79.24
N LEU A 80 40.45 -20.34 78.99
CA LEU A 80 40.85 -21.43 79.89
C LEU A 80 42.36 -21.71 79.83
N GLU A 81 42.95 -21.67 78.63
CA GLU A 81 44.38 -21.81 78.40
C GLU A 81 45.18 -20.69 79.09
N ILE A 82 44.72 -19.44 78.98
CA ILE A 82 45.31 -18.28 79.67
C ILE A 82 45.28 -18.44 81.19
N LYS A 83 44.19 -18.95 81.77
CA LYS A 83 44.11 -19.25 83.22
C LYS A 83 45.15 -20.30 83.63
N LYS A 84 45.19 -21.43 82.92
CA LYS A 84 46.16 -22.51 83.17
C LYS A 84 47.61 -22.00 83.13
N LEU A 85 47.99 -21.25 82.10
CA LEU A 85 49.32 -20.65 81.98
C LEU A 85 49.62 -19.61 83.08
N THR A 86 48.58 -18.91 83.57
CA THR A 86 48.72 -17.94 84.67
C THR A 86 48.96 -18.62 86.01
N ASP A 87 48.39 -19.80 86.23
CA ASP A 87 48.60 -20.60 87.45
C ASP A 87 49.95 -21.33 87.39
N GLU A 88 50.28 -21.98 86.26
CA GLU A 88 51.61 -22.58 86.01
C GLU A 88 52.76 -21.57 86.19
N LYS A 89 52.56 -20.30 85.83
CA LYS A 89 53.52 -19.22 86.07
C LYS A 89 53.74 -18.94 87.56
N LYS A 90 52.72 -19.04 88.42
CA LYS A 90 52.85 -18.85 89.87
C LYS A 90 53.67 -20.00 90.47
N ASP A 91 53.35 -21.23 90.08
CA ASP A 91 54.04 -22.43 90.55
C ASP A 91 55.51 -22.43 90.11
N ALA A 92 55.80 -22.02 88.87
CA ALA A 92 57.16 -21.87 88.37
C ALA A 92 57.96 -20.79 89.14
N LEU A 93 57.34 -19.66 89.50
CA LEU A 93 57.98 -18.62 90.33
C LEU A 93 58.23 -19.10 91.77
N ALA A 94 57.32 -19.89 92.35
CA ALA A 94 57.52 -20.51 93.66
C ALA A 94 58.67 -21.53 93.64
N ALA A 95 58.73 -22.36 92.58
CA ALA A 95 59.81 -23.32 92.36
C ALA A 95 61.17 -22.63 92.14
N GLN A 96 61.20 -21.51 91.39
CA GLN A 96 62.40 -20.69 91.20
C GLN A 96 62.94 -20.17 92.55
N TYR A 97 62.08 -19.60 93.39
CA TYR A 97 62.47 -19.08 94.70
C TYR A 97 63.00 -20.18 95.63
N ALA A 98 62.38 -21.37 95.60
CA ALA A 98 62.86 -22.54 96.31
C ALA A 98 64.26 -22.98 95.83
N ALA A 99 64.47 -23.08 94.51
CA ALA A 99 65.75 -23.46 93.92
C ALA A 99 66.87 -22.45 94.22
N GLU A 100 66.58 -21.15 94.16
CA GLU A 100 67.56 -20.12 94.53
C GLU A 100 67.96 -20.21 96.01
N SER A 101 66.99 -20.51 96.90
CA SER A 101 67.28 -20.73 98.33
C SER A 101 68.16 -21.96 98.59
N ALA A 102 68.11 -22.98 97.71
CA ALA A 102 68.97 -24.15 97.78
C ALA A 102 70.38 -23.85 97.27
N LEU A 103 70.51 -23.15 96.14
CA LEU A 103 71.82 -22.71 95.61
C LEU A 103 72.56 -21.79 96.59
N ARG A 104 71.85 -20.89 97.28
CA ARG A 104 72.43 -20.04 98.35
C ARG A 104 72.97 -20.82 99.56
N ARG A 105 72.55 -22.08 99.77
CA ARG A 105 73.10 -23.00 100.79
C ARG A 105 74.29 -23.78 100.23
N LEU A 106 74.19 -24.33 99.01
CA LEU A 106 75.31 -25.02 98.37
C LEU A 106 76.55 -24.12 98.22
N HIS A 107 76.37 -22.84 97.87
CA HIS A 107 77.47 -21.88 97.77
C HIS A 107 78.11 -21.45 99.11
N THR A 108 77.52 -21.79 100.28
CA THR A 108 78.21 -21.65 101.57
C THR A 108 79.06 -22.86 101.93
N ASP A 109 78.78 -24.03 101.34
CA ASP A 109 79.42 -25.31 101.69
C ASP A 109 80.63 -25.63 100.79
N GLN A 110 80.95 -24.74 99.82
CA GLN A 110 81.79 -25.06 98.66
C GLN A 110 82.92 -24.04 98.44
N LYS A 111 83.61 -23.67 99.53
CA LYS A 111 84.92 -23.01 99.55
C LYS A 111 85.95 -24.00 100.10
N GLU A 112 87.23 -23.79 99.79
CA GLU A 112 88.35 -24.71 100.06
C GLU A 112 88.39 -25.97 99.15
N GLU A 113 88.82 -25.83 97.89
CA GLU A 113 89.67 -26.85 97.24
C GLU A 113 90.44 -26.23 96.05
N ASP A 114 91.76 -26.45 96.01
CA ASP A 114 92.64 -25.91 94.97
C ASP A 114 92.65 -26.80 93.71
N PHE A 115 92.63 -26.16 92.54
CA PHE A 115 92.39 -26.83 91.26
C PHE A 115 93.61 -26.88 90.31
N TYR A 116 93.71 -28.00 89.57
CA TYR A 116 94.77 -28.28 88.60
C TYR A 116 94.80 -27.27 87.42
N PRO A 117 95.90 -27.20 86.63
CA PRO A 117 96.01 -26.27 85.50
C PRO A 117 95.08 -26.63 84.32
N PHE A 118 93.85 -26.09 84.33
CA PHE A 118 92.85 -26.33 83.27
C PHE A 118 93.17 -25.66 81.92
N GLU A 119 94.09 -24.69 81.89
CA GLU A 119 94.40 -23.82 80.74
C GLU A 119 94.59 -24.57 79.41
N SER A 120 95.27 -25.72 79.44
CA SER A 120 95.57 -26.54 78.25
C SER A 120 94.34 -27.26 77.66
N VAL A 121 93.23 -27.33 78.40
CA VAL A 121 91.94 -27.87 77.94
C VAL A 121 90.94 -26.73 77.68
N ILE A 122 91.05 -25.62 78.42
CA ILE A 122 90.27 -24.40 78.22
C ILE A 122 90.58 -23.76 76.85
N THR A 123 91.85 -23.56 76.52
CA THR A 123 92.24 -22.73 75.36
C THR A 123 91.68 -23.18 73.99
N PRO A 124 91.62 -24.48 73.62
CA PRO A 124 90.95 -24.90 72.39
C PRO A 124 89.43 -24.64 72.40
N LEU A 125 88.79 -24.79 73.55
CA LEU A 125 87.36 -24.53 73.72
C LEU A 125 87.05 -23.03 73.67
N GLU A 126 87.95 -22.17 74.15
CA GLU A 126 87.82 -20.72 74.02
C GLU A 126 87.94 -20.25 72.57
N ASP A 127 88.86 -20.80 71.78
CA ASP A 127 88.95 -20.52 70.35
C ASP A 127 87.74 -21.07 69.57
N GLU A 128 87.19 -22.23 69.94
CA GLU A 128 85.95 -22.76 69.34
C GLU A 128 84.73 -21.88 69.70
N ILE A 129 84.60 -21.45 70.96
CA ILE A 129 83.59 -20.46 71.41
C ILE A 129 83.74 -19.13 70.65
N LYS A 130 84.98 -18.69 70.38
CA LYS A 130 85.29 -17.47 69.63
C LYS A 130 84.94 -17.60 68.16
N MET A 131 85.17 -18.77 67.54
CA MET A 131 84.68 -19.09 66.20
C MET A 131 83.15 -19.04 66.13
N TYR A 132 82.44 -19.73 67.03
CA TYR A 132 80.98 -19.68 67.09
C TYR A 132 80.44 -18.27 67.35
N ARG A 133 81.13 -17.44 68.15
CA ARG A 133 80.77 -16.01 68.30
C ARG A 133 80.86 -15.26 66.97
N THR A 134 81.90 -15.49 66.16
CA THR A 134 82.01 -14.85 64.83
C THR A 134 80.95 -15.35 63.83
N GLU A 135 80.64 -16.65 63.85
CA GLU A 135 79.56 -17.22 63.04
C GLU A 135 78.20 -16.64 63.44
N ILE A 136 77.90 -16.53 64.74
CA ILE A 136 76.70 -15.88 65.25
C ILE A 136 76.61 -14.42 64.80
N THR A 137 77.71 -13.66 64.76
CA THR A 137 77.67 -12.29 64.22
C THR A 137 77.37 -12.25 62.72
N ALA A 138 77.97 -13.14 61.91
CA ALA A 138 77.68 -13.22 60.48
C ALA A 138 76.20 -13.60 60.21
N LEU A 139 75.68 -14.62 60.91
CA LEU A 139 74.27 -15.03 60.83
C LEU A 139 73.30 -13.91 61.28
N GLN A 140 73.70 -13.06 62.22
CA GLN A 140 72.91 -11.87 62.59
C GLN A 140 72.93 -10.79 61.51
N GLU A 141 74.00 -10.66 60.74
CA GLU A 141 74.08 -9.72 59.61
C GLU A 141 73.28 -10.23 58.41
N ASP A 142 73.39 -11.52 58.07
CA ASP A 142 72.55 -12.18 57.06
C ASP A 142 71.06 -12.09 57.40
N LYS A 143 70.69 -12.32 58.68
CA LYS A 143 69.31 -12.10 59.13
C LYS A 143 68.85 -10.66 58.87
N LYS A 144 69.66 -9.65 59.21
CA LYS A 144 69.36 -8.23 58.94
C LYS A 144 69.33 -7.93 57.43
N ALA A 145 70.09 -8.65 56.60
CA ALA A 145 70.05 -8.51 55.14
C ALA A 145 68.74 -9.09 54.57
N LEU A 146 68.34 -10.29 55.01
CA LEU A 146 67.07 -10.92 54.67
C LEU A 146 65.87 -10.07 55.10
N GLU A 147 65.88 -9.50 56.31
CA GLU A 147 64.82 -8.59 56.78
C GLU A 147 64.67 -7.33 55.88
N ARG A 148 65.77 -6.77 55.38
CA ARG A 148 65.73 -5.65 54.41
C ARG A 148 65.21 -6.10 53.05
N LEU A 149 65.62 -7.27 52.58
CA LEU A 149 65.16 -7.84 51.30
C LEU A 149 63.67 -8.17 51.33
N THR A 150 63.16 -8.71 52.44
CA THR A 150 61.73 -8.96 52.64
C THR A 150 60.92 -7.66 52.60
N LYS A 151 61.32 -6.62 53.36
CA LYS A 151 60.68 -5.30 53.34
C LYS A 151 60.69 -4.65 51.95
N SER A 152 61.78 -4.79 51.20
CA SER A 152 61.88 -4.33 49.81
C SER A 152 60.89 -5.06 48.88
N LYS A 153 60.75 -6.38 49.03
CA LYS A 153 59.77 -7.19 48.28
C LYS A 153 58.32 -6.87 48.68
N GLU A 154 58.04 -6.64 49.96
CA GLU A 154 56.73 -6.22 50.45
C GLU A 154 56.30 -4.88 49.84
N LEU A 155 57.20 -3.89 49.81
CA LEU A 155 56.94 -2.60 49.15
C LEU A 155 56.72 -2.76 47.63
N ALA A 156 57.51 -3.60 46.96
CA ALA A 156 57.33 -3.88 45.53
C ALA A 156 55.99 -4.60 45.22
N LEU A 157 55.54 -5.49 46.11
CA LEU A 157 54.24 -6.14 46.01
C LEU A 157 53.07 -5.15 46.19
N LEU A 158 53.16 -4.24 47.17
CA LEU A 158 52.15 -3.20 47.41
C LEU A 158 52.04 -2.24 46.20
N GLU A 159 53.15 -1.87 45.59
CA GLU A 159 53.14 -1.03 44.37
C GLU A 159 52.58 -1.78 43.16
N ALA A 160 52.93 -3.07 42.98
CA ALA A 160 52.32 -3.91 41.95
C ALA A 160 50.80 -4.07 42.14
N GLU A 161 50.34 -4.19 43.39
CA GLU A 161 48.92 -4.26 43.75
C GLU A 161 48.21 -2.92 43.48
N ARG A 162 48.86 -1.78 43.73
CA ARG A 162 48.36 -0.43 43.37
C ARG A 162 48.19 -0.27 41.85
N ILE A 163 49.19 -0.72 41.08
CA ILE A 163 49.14 -0.72 39.61
C ILE A 163 48.01 -1.62 39.11
N LEU A 164 47.83 -2.82 39.68
CA LEU A 164 46.79 -3.77 39.30
C LEU A 164 45.38 -3.24 39.61
N ARG A 165 45.14 -2.61 40.78
CA ARG A 165 43.87 -1.94 41.09
C ARG A 165 43.54 -0.86 40.04
N SER A 166 44.51 -0.01 39.72
CA SER A 166 44.33 1.06 38.73
C SER A 166 44.15 0.54 37.30
N ALA A 167 44.69 -0.65 36.98
CA ALA A 167 44.45 -1.32 35.69
C ALA A 167 43.03 -1.92 35.62
N LEU A 168 42.53 -2.49 36.72
CA LEU A 168 41.16 -3.00 36.84
C LEU A 168 40.13 -1.88 36.71
N GLU A 169 40.35 -0.76 37.39
CA GLU A 169 39.51 0.45 37.29
C GLU A 169 39.42 0.96 35.84
N ARG A 170 40.54 1.06 35.12
CA ARG A 170 40.54 1.39 33.69
C ARG A 170 39.82 0.36 32.82
N ALA A 171 39.88 -0.93 33.17
CA ALA A 171 39.17 -1.98 32.42
C ALA A 171 37.65 -1.86 32.56
N LEU A 172 37.15 -1.56 33.76
CA LEU A 172 35.71 -1.31 34.00
C LEU A 172 35.21 -0.09 33.23
N ILE A 173 35.96 1.02 33.22
CA ILE A 173 35.61 2.23 32.45
C ILE A 173 35.57 1.91 30.94
N VAL A 174 36.47 1.06 30.44
CA VAL A 174 36.45 0.62 29.03
C VAL A 174 35.25 -0.28 28.73
N GLU A 175 34.82 -1.13 29.65
CA GLU A 175 33.60 -1.95 29.51
C GLU A 175 32.33 -1.08 29.52
N GLU A 176 32.23 -0.10 30.41
CA GLU A 176 31.14 0.88 30.47
C GLU A 176 31.02 1.67 29.15
N VAL A 177 32.13 2.26 28.67
CA VAL A 177 32.16 2.99 27.39
C VAL A 177 31.90 2.08 26.18
N GLN A 178 32.25 0.78 26.23
CA GLN A 178 31.87 -0.17 25.19
C GLN A 178 30.37 -0.45 25.16
N ASN A 179 29.72 -0.55 26.32
CA ASN A 179 28.27 -0.69 26.42
C ASN A 179 27.55 0.57 25.91
N GLU A 180 28.00 1.77 26.30
CA GLU A 180 27.48 3.04 25.75
C GLU A 180 27.61 3.11 24.23
N ASN A 181 28.76 2.70 23.67
CA ASN A 181 28.96 2.67 22.22
C ASN A 181 28.03 1.66 21.52
N PHE A 182 27.69 0.55 22.16
CA PHE A 182 26.73 -0.42 21.62
C PHE A 182 25.31 0.16 21.57
N ASP A 183 24.86 0.82 22.65
CA ASP A 183 23.54 1.44 22.68
C ASP A 183 23.44 2.68 21.77
N LEU A 184 24.48 3.51 21.67
CA LEU A 184 24.55 4.60 20.69
C LEU A 184 24.50 4.08 19.24
N LYS A 185 25.23 3.00 18.93
CA LYS A 185 25.15 2.35 17.61
C LYS A 185 23.75 1.83 17.32
N ARG A 186 23.08 1.23 18.31
CA ARG A 186 21.70 0.76 18.21
C ARG A 186 20.71 1.90 17.99
N GLN A 187 20.89 3.04 18.65
CA GLN A 187 20.08 4.25 18.41
C GLN A 187 20.28 4.77 16.98
N ILE A 188 21.51 4.80 16.47
CA ILE A 188 21.82 5.18 15.08
C ILE A 188 21.13 4.22 14.09
N GLU A 189 21.14 2.91 14.33
CA GLU A 189 20.45 1.92 13.49
C GLU A 189 18.92 2.11 13.50
N ILE A 190 18.33 2.46 14.65
CA ILE A 190 16.89 2.81 14.76
C ILE A 190 16.58 4.07 13.94
N CYS A 191 17.30 5.16 14.16
CA CYS A 191 17.06 6.42 13.43
C CYS A 191 17.31 6.30 11.91
N GLN A 192 18.14 5.35 11.47
CA GLN A 192 18.30 5.05 10.04
C GLN A 192 17.07 4.36 9.44
N GLU A 193 16.44 3.39 10.13
CA GLU A 193 15.19 2.79 9.63
C GLU A 193 14.01 3.75 9.74
N GLU A 194 13.94 4.58 10.79
CA GLU A 194 12.94 5.64 10.93
C GLU A 194 13.00 6.64 9.77
N ASN A 195 14.18 7.18 9.44
CA ASN A 195 14.37 8.03 8.26
C ASN A 195 13.98 7.31 6.96
N LYS A 196 14.30 6.03 6.84
CA LYS A 196 13.92 5.17 5.70
C LYS A 196 12.42 4.83 5.64
N ILE A 197 11.67 5.00 6.73
CA ILE A 197 10.20 4.95 6.75
C ILE A 197 9.62 6.32 6.38
N LEU A 198 10.14 7.41 6.95
CA LEU A 198 9.75 8.78 6.63
C LEU A 198 9.96 9.09 5.14
N GLU A 199 11.09 8.67 4.55
CA GLU A 199 11.36 8.76 3.11
C GLU A 199 10.29 8.07 2.25
N LYS A 200 9.80 6.88 2.66
CA LYS A 200 8.74 6.15 1.93
C LYS A 200 7.42 6.91 2.01
N SER A 201 7.06 7.41 3.20
CA SER A 201 5.86 8.23 3.40
C SER A 201 5.92 9.53 2.60
N HIS A 202 7.06 10.22 2.60
CA HIS A 202 7.26 11.45 1.82
C HIS A 202 7.16 11.19 0.31
N ARG A 203 7.77 10.10 -0.21
CA ARG A 203 7.62 9.70 -1.61
C ARG A 203 6.17 9.37 -1.97
N GLN A 204 5.41 8.72 -1.07
CA GLN A 204 3.98 8.47 -1.29
C GLN A 204 3.18 9.79 -1.33
N LYS A 205 3.40 10.69 -0.38
CA LYS A 205 2.74 12.02 -0.34
C LYS A 205 3.03 12.85 -1.59
N ILE A 206 4.25 12.80 -2.14
CA ILE A 206 4.57 13.41 -3.44
C ILE A 206 3.67 12.85 -4.55
N VAL A 207 3.57 11.51 -4.68
CA VAL A 207 2.73 10.87 -5.70
C VAL A 207 1.24 11.19 -5.52
N GLU A 208 0.77 11.37 -4.28
CA GLU A 208 -0.60 11.81 -4.00
C GLU A 208 -0.83 13.28 -4.40
N VAL A 209 0.14 14.18 -4.17
CA VAL A 209 0.10 15.57 -4.63
C VAL A 209 0.21 15.67 -6.16
N GLU A 210 0.99 14.82 -6.80
CA GLU A 210 1.08 14.70 -8.28
C GLU A 210 -0.26 14.27 -8.88
N LYS A 211 -0.92 13.25 -8.31
CA LYS A 211 -2.29 12.84 -8.70
C LYS A 211 -3.29 13.98 -8.54
N LEU A 212 -3.28 14.68 -7.40
CA LEU A 212 -4.19 15.80 -7.16
C LEU A 212 -3.96 16.93 -8.17
N SER A 213 -2.71 17.23 -8.49
CA SER A 213 -2.33 18.23 -9.49
C SER A 213 -2.80 17.86 -10.90
N GLN A 214 -2.76 16.57 -11.27
CA GLN A 214 -3.35 16.06 -12.51
C GLN A 214 -4.88 16.27 -12.53
N THR A 215 -5.59 15.90 -11.45
CA THR A 215 -7.05 16.12 -11.38
C THR A 215 -7.46 17.60 -11.38
N ILE A 216 -6.63 18.50 -10.84
CA ILE A 216 -6.85 19.94 -10.94
C ILE A 216 -6.74 20.39 -12.39
N HIS A 217 -5.71 19.94 -13.12
CA HIS A 217 -5.51 20.30 -14.52
C HIS A 217 -6.63 19.78 -15.44
N GLU A 218 -7.10 18.54 -15.21
CA GLU A 218 -8.28 17.98 -15.91
C GLU A 218 -9.54 18.84 -15.65
N LEU A 219 -9.73 19.33 -14.43
CA LEU A 219 -10.83 20.24 -14.08
C LEU A 219 -10.66 21.63 -14.71
N GLU A 220 -9.44 22.14 -14.87
CA GLU A 220 -9.17 23.39 -15.60
C GLU A 220 -9.55 23.27 -17.09
N GLU A 221 -9.17 22.17 -17.77
CA GLU A 221 -9.59 21.91 -19.16
C GLU A 221 -11.11 21.77 -19.30
N LEU A 222 -11.77 21.12 -18.34
CA LEU A 222 -13.23 21.02 -18.29
C LEU A 222 -13.90 22.39 -18.06
N ILE A 223 -13.32 23.26 -17.23
CA ILE A 223 -13.80 24.64 -17.03
C ILE A 223 -13.62 25.48 -18.31
N LEU A 224 -12.48 25.37 -19.00
CA LEU A 224 -12.21 26.09 -20.25
C LEU A 224 -13.16 25.66 -21.38
N SER A 225 -13.36 24.35 -21.56
CA SER A 225 -14.27 23.81 -22.59
C SER A 225 -15.75 24.07 -22.28
N ASN A 226 -16.16 24.05 -21.01
CA ASN A 226 -17.48 24.51 -20.58
C ASN A 226 -17.66 26.02 -20.80
N GLY A 227 -16.62 26.83 -20.55
CA GLY A 227 -16.61 28.27 -20.85
C GLY A 227 -16.79 28.57 -22.34
N ALA A 228 -16.13 27.82 -23.22
CA ALA A 228 -16.35 27.90 -24.67
C ALA A 228 -17.80 27.55 -25.04
N THR A 229 -18.36 26.51 -24.44
CA THR A 229 -19.76 26.09 -24.65
C THR A 229 -20.76 27.14 -24.17
N ALA A 230 -20.50 27.77 -23.01
CA ALA A 230 -21.32 28.87 -22.47
C ALA A 230 -21.29 30.11 -23.39
N ASN A 231 -20.16 30.41 -24.02
CA ASN A 231 -20.06 31.48 -25.03
C ASN A 231 -20.92 31.17 -26.26
N LEU A 232 -20.88 29.94 -26.80
CA LEU A 232 -21.75 29.52 -27.90
C LEU A 232 -23.24 29.64 -27.54
N ILE A 233 -23.64 29.23 -26.34
CA ILE A 233 -25.01 29.42 -25.83
C ILE A 233 -25.39 30.90 -25.77
N ARG A 234 -24.46 31.79 -25.35
CA ARG A 234 -24.68 33.24 -25.32
C ARG A 234 -24.85 33.83 -26.73
N ASP A 235 -24.08 33.35 -27.70
CA ASP A 235 -24.17 33.78 -29.10
C ASP A 235 -25.47 33.30 -29.76
N TYR A 236 -25.87 32.04 -29.57
CA TYR A 236 -27.18 31.54 -30.02
C TYR A 236 -28.34 32.30 -29.36
N LYS A 237 -28.23 32.63 -28.06
CA LYS A 237 -29.23 33.45 -27.36
C LYS A 237 -29.32 34.87 -27.95
N ARG A 238 -28.21 35.45 -28.40
CA ARG A 238 -28.23 36.73 -29.13
C ARG A 238 -28.94 36.59 -30.48
N GLN A 239 -28.55 35.60 -31.30
CA GLN A 239 -29.20 35.33 -32.60
C GLN A 239 -30.70 35.09 -32.48
N ILE A 240 -31.14 34.33 -31.48
CA ILE A 240 -32.58 34.11 -31.19
C ILE A 240 -33.28 35.43 -30.83
N SER A 241 -32.61 36.33 -30.11
CA SER A 241 -33.17 37.64 -29.74
C SER A 241 -33.29 38.56 -30.96
N GLU A 242 -32.27 38.59 -31.82
CA GLU A 242 -32.24 39.30 -33.11
C GLU A 242 -33.36 38.81 -34.04
N LEU A 243 -33.44 37.50 -34.28
CA LEU A 243 -34.51 36.86 -35.07
C LEU A 243 -35.91 37.09 -34.47
N GLN A 244 -36.03 37.21 -33.14
CA GLN A 244 -37.31 37.54 -32.51
C GLN A 244 -37.68 39.02 -32.68
N GLU A 245 -36.71 39.93 -32.81
CA GLU A 245 -36.97 41.33 -33.18
C GLU A 245 -37.34 41.48 -34.65
N GLU A 246 -36.64 40.80 -35.56
CA GLU A 246 -37.01 40.69 -36.98
C GLU A 246 -38.41 40.09 -37.16
N LYS A 247 -38.75 39.03 -36.41
CA LYS A 247 -40.11 38.49 -36.39
C LYS A 247 -41.12 39.57 -35.97
N ARG A 248 -40.83 40.37 -34.93
CA ARG A 248 -41.73 41.46 -34.50
C ARG A 248 -41.82 42.59 -35.52
N THR A 249 -40.79 42.89 -36.33
CA THR A 249 -40.91 43.89 -37.41
C THR A 249 -41.76 43.35 -38.56
N LEU A 250 -41.48 42.13 -39.01
CA LEU A 250 -42.25 41.44 -40.04
C LEU A 250 -43.73 41.22 -39.65
N GLU A 251 -44.04 40.94 -38.38
CA GLU A 251 -45.42 40.83 -37.89
C GLU A 251 -46.16 42.18 -37.95
N ARG A 252 -45.49 43.29 -37.59
CA ARG A 252 -46.04 44.65 -37.72
C ARG A 252 -46.24 45.03 -39.20
N GLU A 253 -45.34 44.64 -40.07
CA GLU A 253 -45.44 44.90 -41.52
C GLU A 253 -46.53 44.05 -42.18
N LEU A 254 -46.63 42.78 -41.84
CA LEU A 254 -47.74 41.92 -42.25
C LEU A 254 -49.10 42.48 -41.78
N ALA A 255 -49.16 43.07 -40.58
CA ALA A 255 -50.36 43.77 -40.11
C ALA A 255 -50.68 45.03 -40.94
N ARG A 256 -49.67 45.86 -41.26
CA ARG A 256 -49.83 47.03 -42.16
C ARG A 256 -50.33 46.59 -43.55
N VAL A 257 -49.74 45.53 -44.12
CA VAL A 257 -50.10 44.98 -45.44
C VAL A 257 -51.51 44.37 -45.43
N LYS A 258 -51.90 43.66 -44.36
CA LYS A 258 -53.29 43.19 -44.20
C LYS A 258 -54.29 44.35 -44.15
N VAL A 259 -53.96 45.44 -43.44
CA VAL A 259 -54.82 46.64 -43.40
C VAL A 259 -54.89 47.33 -44.77
N SER A 260 -53.78 47.46 -45.51
CA SER A 260 -53.83 48.05 -46.86
C SER A 260 -54.55 47.15 -47.86
N ALA A 261 -54.35 45.83 -47.82
CA ALA A 261 -55.08 44.87 -48.64
C ALA A 261 -56.60 44.89 -48.35
N ASN A 262 -57.01 44.94 -47.07
CA ASN A 262 -58.41 45.10 -46.71
C ASN A 262 -59.00 46.43 -47.20
N ARG A 263 -58.22 47.53 -47.17
CA ARG A 263 -58.65 48.81 -47.75
C ARG A 263 -58.83 48.71 -49.27
N ILE A 264 -57.87 48.14 -49.99
CA ILE A 264 -57.94 47.95 -51.44
C ILE A 264 -59.12 47.04 -51.82
N ALA A 265 -59.33 45.93 -51.11
CA ALA A 265 -60.47 45.05 -51.30
C ALA A 265 -61.81 45.77 -51.03
N THR A 266 -61.85 46.69 -50.06
CA THR A 266 -63.04 47.52 -49.79
C THR A 266 -63.29 48.56 -50.88
N VAL A 267 -62.24 49.20 -51.41
CA VAL A 267 -62.34 50.13 -52.54
C VAL A 267 -62.84 49.40 -53.78
N ALA A 268 -62.20 48.28 -54.16
CA ALA A 268 -62.62 47.45 -55.27
C ALA A 268 -64.08 46.96 -55.09
N ALA A 269 -64.46 46.48 -53.90
CA ALA A 269 -65.85 46.08 -53.63
C ALA A 269 -66.88 47.23 -53.74
N ASN A 270 -66.46 48.49 -53.62
CA ASN A 270 -67.29 49.65 -53.94
C ASN A 270 -67.26 50.02 -55.43
N GLU A 271 -66.15 49.80 -56.15
CA GLU A 271 -66.08 49.93 -57.62
C GLU A 271 -67.00 48.91 -58.35
N TRP A 272 -67.29 47.76 -57.73
CA TRP A 272 -68.29 46.79 -58.20
C TRP A 272 -69.75 47.19 -57.91
N LYS A 273 -69.99 48.38 -57.37
CA LYS A 273 -71.33 48.95 -57.20
C LYS A 273 -71.62 50.00 -58.27
N ASP A 274 -72.82 49.92 -58.80
CA ASP A 274 -73.41 50.91 -59.70
C ASP A 274 -73.73 52.23 -58.97
N GLU A 275 -74.01 53.28 -59.74
CA GLU A 275 -74.24 54.68 -59.32
C GLU A 275 -75.39 54.88 -58.31
N SER A 276 -76.10 53.80 -57.95
CA SER A 276 -77.15 53.74 -56.93
C SER A 276 -76.83 52.81 -55.75
N ASP A 277 -75.54 52.60 -55.45
CA ASP A 277 -74.97 51.75 -54.38
C ASP A 277 -75.34 50.26 -54.47
N LYS A 278 -75.77 49.80 -55.66
CA LYS A 278 -76.19 48.43 -55.94
C LYS A 278 -75.06 47.65 -56.60
N VAL A 279 -74.63 46.55 -55.99
CA VAL A 279 -73.80 45.54 -56.67
C VAL A 279 -74.57 45.02 -57.90
N MET A 280 -73.91 44.89 -59.05
CA MET A 280 -74.52 44.43 -60.30
C MET A 280 -75.39 43.18 -60.06
N PRO A 281 -76.73 43.26 -60.24
CA PRO A 281 -77.64 42.18 -59.89
C PRO A 281 -77.25 40.84 -60.51
N VAL A 282 -77.08 39.80 -59.68
CA VAL A 282 -76.73 38.43 -60.11
C VAL A 282 -77.70 37.91 -61.19
N ARG A 283 -78.96 38.37 -61.19
CA ARG A 283 -79.94 38.06 -62.26
C ARG A 283 -79.55 38.63 -63.63
N GLN A 284 -79.03 39.85 -63.71
CA GLN A 284 -78.55 40.46 -64.96
C GLN A 284 -77.32 39.72 -65.46
N TRP A 285 -76.33 39.48 -64.60
CA TRP A 285 -75.13 38.70 -64.96
C TRP A 285 -75.45 37.28 -65.44
N LEU A 286 -76.43 36.61 -64.82
CA LEU A 286 -76.90 35.29 -65.27
C LEU A 286 -77.65 35.36 -66.61
N GLU A 287 -78.42 36.42 -66.89
CA GLU A 287 -79.10 36.57 -68.18
C GLU A 287 -78.12 36.97 -69.30
N GLU A 288 -77.14 37.85 -69.05
CA GLU A 288 -76.04 38.13 -69.99
C GLU A 288 -75.25 36.85 -70.30
N ARG A 289 -74.91 36.07 -69.26
CA ARG A 289 -74.26 34.77 -69.43
C ARG A 289 -75.13 33.79 -70.23
N ARG A 290 -76.45 33.84 -70.08
CA ARG A 290 -77.42 33.03 -70.85
C ARG A 290 -77.50 33.47 -72.31
N ILE A 291 -77.52 34.78 -72.57
CA ILE A 291 -77.47 35.38 -73.91
C ILE A 291 -76.17 34.97 -74.62
N MET A 292 -75.02 35.16 -73.97
CA MET A 292 -73.70 34.78 -74.51
C MET A 292 -73.61 33.27 -74.82
N GLN A 293 -74.21 32.40 -73.99
CA GLN A 293 -74.31 30.97 -74.30
C GLN A 293 -75.24 30.67 -75.49
N ALA A 294 -76.36 31.37 -75.61
CA ALA A 294 -77.28 31.24 -76.75
C ALA A 294 -76.64 31.72 -78.06
N GLU A 295 -75.91 32.84 -78.05
CA GLU A 295 -75.15 33.33 -79.21
C GLU A 295 -74.04 32.36 -79.62
N MET A 296 -73.27 31.84 -78.65
CA MET A 296 -72.25 30.81 -78.91
C MET A 296 -72.87 29.56 -79.56
N GLN A 297 -74.08 29.16 -79.15
CA GLN A 297 -74.79 28.04 -79.75
C GLN A 297 -75.28 28.36 -81.17
N ARG A 298 -75.82 29.56 -81.40
CA ARG A 298 -76.21 30.05 -82.74
C ARG A 298 -75.03 30.13 -83.71
N LEU A 299 -73.84 30.47 -83.22
CA LEU A 299 -72.60 30.48 -84.01
C LEU A 299 -72.16 29.04 -84.39
N LYS A 300 -72.27 28.07 -83.47
CA LYS A 300 -72.01 26.65 -83.77
C LYS A 300 -72.99 26.10 -84.82
N GLU A 301 -74.26 26.50 -84.77
CA GLU A 301 -75.27 26.10 -85.76
C GLU A 301 -75.01 26.72 -87.13
N LYS A 302 -74.63 28.01 -87.19
CA LYS A 302 -74.16 28.64 -88.44
C LYS A 302 -72.95 27.92 -89.03
N LEU A 303 -71.96 27.57 -88.21
CA LEU A 303 -70.77 26.82 -88.63
C LEU A 303 -71.17 25.45 -89.22
N ALA A 304 -72.03 24.71 -88.54
CA ALA A 304 -72.51 23.41 -88.99
C ALA A 304 -73.40 23.49 -90.27
N ILE A 305 -74.04 24.63 -90.55
CA ILE A 305 -74.69 24.88 -91.85
C ILE A 305 -73.62 25.10 -92.93
N SER A 306 -72.64 25.97 -92.67
CA SER A 306 -71.54 26.27 -93.61
C SER A 306 -70.74 25.01 -94.00
N GLU A 307 -70.49 24.12 -93.05
CA GLU A 307 -69.83 22.83 -93.32
C GLU A 307 -70.63 21.93 -94.27
N ARG A 308 -71.96 21.94 -94.18
CA ARG A 308 -72.84 21.16 -95.07
C ARG A 308 -72.80 21.73 -96.48
N THR A 309 -72.93 23.06 -96.61
CA THR A 309 -72.85 23.75 -97.90
C THR A 309 -71.50 23.47 -98.58
N ALA A 310 -70.38 23.60 -97.87
CA ALA A 310 -69.06 23.28 -98.41
C ALA A 310 -68.90 21.80 -98.84
N LYS A 311 -69.50 20.85 -98.10
CA LYS A 311 -69.54 19.43 -98.49
C LYS A 311 -70.39 19.20 -99.73
N ALA A 312 -71.53 19.89 -99.87
CA ALA A 312 -72.38 19.83 -101.06
C ALA A 312 -71.70 20.44 -102.30
N GLU A 313 -71.02 21.58 -102.13
CA GLU A 313 -70.21 22.22 -103.18
C GLU A 313 -69.04 21.32 -103.63
N SER A 314 -68.37 20.62 -102.70
CA SER A 314 -67.36 19.62 -103.06
C SER A 314 -67.96 18.48 -103.90
N GLN A 315 -69.11 17.93 -103.50
CA GLN A 315 -69.80 16.88 -104.27
C GLN A 315 -70.25 17.37 -105.65
N LEU A 316 -70.63 18.64 -105.81
CA LEU A 316 -70.91 19.24 -107.11
C LEU A 316 -69.63 19.35 -107.95
N LYS A 317 -68.54 19.85 -107.33
CA LYS A 317 -67.22 19.99 -107.98
C LYS A 317 -66.72 18.64 -108.51
N ASP A 318 -66.89 17.57 -107.75
CA ASP A 318 -66.52 16.21 -108.18
C ASP A 318 -67.43 15.67 -109.29
N LYS A 319 -68.75 15.94 -109.23
CA LYS A 319 -69.68 15.62 -110.34
C LYS A 319 -69.36 16.38 -111.64
N LEU A 320 -69.00 17.65 -111.53
CA LEU A 320 -68.57 18.46 -112.68
C LEU A 320 -67.23 17.97 -113.23
N LYS A 321 -66.28 17.64 -112.36
CA LYS A 321 -64.97 17.05 -112.74
C LYS A 321 -65.12 15.69 -113.43
N LEU A 322 -66.09 14.87 -113.03
CA LEU A 322 -66.46 13.63 -113.72
C LEU A 322 -67.06 13.91 -115.11
N ARG A 323 -68.03 14.81 -115.23
CA ARG A 323 -68.59 15.20 -116.54
C ARG A 323 -67.53 15.77 -117.49
N LEU A 324 -66.60 16.55 -116.96
CA LEU A 324 -65.51 17.15 -117.74
C LEU A 324 -64.55 16.06 -118.26
N LYS A 325 -64.20 15.05 -117.44
CA LYS A 325 -63.50 13.85 -117.92
C LYS A 325 -64.25 13.12 -119.03
N THR A 326 -65.55 12.85 -118.86
CA THR A 326 -66.34 12.15 -119.89
C THR A 326 -66.41 12.91 -121.21
N LEU A 327 -66.42 14.26 -121.17
CA LEU A 327 -66.32 15.09 -122.37
C LEU A 327 -64.91 15.05 -122.99
N GLU A 328 -63.85 15.10 -122.19
CA GLU A 328 -62.47 14.91 -122.66
C GLU A 328 -62.24 13.52 -123.27
N GLU A 329 -62.90 12.49 -122.75
CA GLU A 329 -62.84 11.10 -123.24
C GLU A 329 -63.62 10.94 -124.54
N GLY A 330 -64.83 11.50 -124.64
CA GLY A 330 -65.62 11.50 -125.89
C GLY A 330 -64.95 12.29 -127.02
N LEU A 331 -64.34 13.45 -126.72
CA LEU A 331 -63.63 14.27 -127.70
C LEU A 331 -62.37 13.57 -128.26
N LYS A 332 -61.75 12.66 -127.47
CA LYS A 332 -60.61 11.84 -127.92
C LYS A 332 -60.99 10.70 -128.85
N GLN A 333 -62.27 10.33 -128.96
CA GLN A 333 -62.72 9.24 -129.84
C GLN A 333 -63.14 9.70 -131.25
N PHE A 334 -63.36 11.00 -131.47
CA PHE A 334 -63.82 11.55 -132.76
C PHE A 334 -62.96 12.75 -133.24
N SER A 335 -61.65 12.55 -133.39
CA SER A 335 -60.78 13.53 -134.06
C SER A 335 -59.53 12.94 -134.73
N VAL A 336 -59.71 12.34 -135.91
CA VAL A 336 -58.64 12.19 -136.92
C VAL A 336 -59.24 12.47 -138.30
N ASN A 337 -58.90 13.63 -138.87
CA ASN A 337 -59.26 14.12 -140.21
C ASN A 337 -60.79 14.37 -140.43
N SER A 338 -61.22 15.40 -141.16
CA SER A 338 -60.57 16.09 -142.28
C SER A 338 -60.77 17.62 -142.28
N ASN A 339 -60.02 18.32 -143.14
CA ASN A 339 -60.02 19.78 -143.27
C ASN A 339 -61.32 20.35 -143.88
N ALA A 340 -61.75 21.54 -143.42
CA ALA A 340 -61.50 22.83 -144.10
C ALA A 340 -62.51 23.94 -143.73
N PHE A 341 -62.06 25.21 -143.76
CA PHE A 341 -62.86 26.46 -143.64
C PHE A 341 -63.65 26.68 -142.30
N SER A 342 -63.98 27.90 -141.85
CA SER A 342 -63.34 29.22 -142.04
C SER A 342 -63.96 30.29 -141.11
N VAL A 343 -63.15 31.27 -140.69
CA VAL A 343 -63.54 32.67 -140.35
C VAL A 343 -64.44 32.91 -139.10
N SER A 344 -64.01 33.86 -138.27
CA SER A 344 -64.75 34.46 -137.12
C SER A 344 -65.59 35.68 -137.56
N PRO A 345 -66.57 36.20 -136.78
CA PRO A 345 -66.18 37.12 -135.69
C PRO A 345 -67.13 37.27 -134.46
N LYS A 346 -66.48 37.47 -133.29
CA LYS A 346 -66.77 38.48 -132.23
C LYS A 346 -68.19 38.72 -131.66
N ALA A 347 -68.28 38.53 -130.32
CA ALA A 347 -68.52 39.56 -129.28
C ALA A 347 -69.76 39.48 -128.34
N ASP A 348 -69.50 39.96 -127.12
CA ASP A 348 -70.36 40.68 -126.16
C ASP A 348 -71.37 39.99 -125.19
N LYS A 349 -71.05 40.20 -123.89
CA LYS A 349 -71.92 40.69 -122.79
C LYS A 349 -72.94 39.77 -122.08
N SER A 350 -72.46 39.24 -120.95
CA SER A 350 -73.00 39.50 -119.59
C SER A 350 -74.14 38.66 -118.95
N ASN A 351 -73.91 38.41 -117.65
CA ASN A 351 -74.86 38.49 -116.52
C ASN A 351 -75.69 37.29 -116.00
N ILE A 352 -75.57 37.15 -114.67
CA ILE A 352 -76.56 36.77 -113.64
C ILE A 352 -76.70 35.29 -113.19
N LEU A 353 -76.86 35.19 -111.87
CA LEU A 353 -76.82 34.07 -110.93
C LEU A 353 -77.81 32.92 -111.20
N SER A 354 -77.50 31.72 -110.69
CA SER A 354 -78.38 31.07 -109.68
C SER A 354 -77.70 29.95 -108.86
N PHE A 355 -78.15 29.88 -107.61
CA PHE A 355 -77.95 28.91 -106.52
C PHE A 355 -77.60 27.45 -106.94
N VAL A 356 -76.52 26.85 -106.42
CA VAL A 356 -76.28 26.33 -105.04
C VAL A 356 -77.03 25.03 -104.72
N THR A 357 -76.33 24.08 -104.09
CA THR A 357 -76.71 22.67 -103.94
C THR A 357 -77.26 22.26 -102.59
N ASN A 358 -78.26 21.38 -102.61
CA ASN A 358 -78.65 20.47 -101.53
C ASN A 358 -77.44 19.83 -100.80
N ASN A 359 -77.46 19.78 -99.46
CA ASN A 359 -77.74 18.54 -98.70
C ASN A 359 -77.44 18.62 -97.18
N GLY A 360 -78.10 17.74 -96.41
CA GLY A 360 -77.39 16.94 -95.40
C GLY A 360 -77.86 17.04 -93.93
N GLY A 361 -78.78 16.16 -93.51
CA GLY A 361 -78.88 15.73 -92.10
C GLY A 361 -77.58 15.03 -91.64
N LEU A 362 -77.11 15.16 -90.39
CA LEU A 362 -77.63 14.66 -89.10
C LEU A 362 -77.09 13.28 -88.67
N ARG A 363 -76.68 13.22 -87.39
CA ARG A 363 -76.83 12.10 -86.42
C ARG A 363 -75.61 11.22 -86.07
N ASN A 364 -74.98 11.55 -84.93
CA ASN A 364 -74.79 10.78 -83.67
C ASN A 364 -74.30 9.30 -83.73
N ARG A 365 -73.65 8.70 -82.70
CA ARG A 365 -73.55 9.01 -81.25
C ARG A 365 -72.29 8.34 -80.64
N SER A 366 -71.96 8.63 -79.37
CA SER A 366 -70.78 8.09 -78.67
C SER A 366 -71.09 7.47 -77.28
N THR A 367 -70.15 6.66 -76.79
CA THR A 367 -69.97 6.11 -75.42
C THR A 367 -68.52 5.56 -75.35
N SER A 368 -67.81 5.29 -74.23
CA SER A 368 -68.15 5.14 -72.80
C SER A 368 -67.04 5.73 -71.89
N GLN A 369 -67.08 5.44 -70.59
CA GLN A 369 -66.02 5.61 -69.57
C GLN A 369 -65.99 4.32 -68.68
N PRO A 370 -65.08 4.11 -67.68
CA PRO A 370 -64.29 5.10 -66.90
C PRO A 370 -62.83 4.75 -66.44
N ARG A 371 -62.17 5.80 -65.88
CA ARG A 371 -61.15 5.83 -64.79
C ARG A 371 -59.78 5.12 -64.90
N GLY A 372 -58.71 5.92 -64.72
CA GLY A 372 -57.34 5.51 -64.35
C GLY A 372 -56.36 6.71 -64.22
N SER A 373 -55.73 6.89 -63.05
CA SER A 373 -54.72 7.92 -62.69
C SER A 373 -53.28 7.47 -63.04
N THR A 374 -52.22 8.28 -63.22
CA THR A 374 -51.96 9.75 -63.34
C THR A 374 -50.56 9.92 -63.99
N VAL A 375 -50.18 11.10 -64.52
CA VAL A 375 -48.93 11.31 -65.33
C VAL A 375 -48.11 12.56 -64.90
N GLY A 376 -46.76 12.47 -64.94
CA GLY A 376 -45.78 13.57 -64.77
C GLY A 376 -44.57 13.14 -63.90
N ARG A 377 -43.25 13.33 -64.17
CA ARG A 377 -42.40 14.24 -65.00
C ARG A 377 -42.33 15.71 -64.50
N THR A 378 -41.18 16.41 -64.40
CA THR A 378 -39.74 16.08 -64.62
C THR A 378 -38.76 17.16 -64.05
N LEU A 379 -37.45 16.82 -63.94
CA LEU A 379 -36.25 17.68 -63.83
C LEU A 379 -36.04 18.45 -62.50
N PHE A 380 -34.81 18.80 -62.06
CA PHE A 380 -33.46 18.83 -62.69
C PHE A 380 -32.45 17.90 -61.90
N GLN A 381 -31.10 17.93 -61.94
CA GLN A 381 -30.08 18.78 -62.61
C GLN A 381 -28.71 18.04 -62.87
N LYS A 382 -27.64 18.84 -63.02
CA LYS A 382 -26.20 18.63 -63.36
C LYS A 382 -25.33 19.26 -62.24
N ALA A 383 -23.99 19.15 -62.10
CA ALA A 383 -22.85 18.32 -62.58
C ALA A 383 -21.56 18.82 -61.81
N ASN A 384 -20.39 18.18 -61.62
CA ASN A 384 -19.62 17.07 -62.22
C ASN A 384 -18.69 17.41 -63.42
N ILE A 385 -17.35 17.42 -63.23
CA ILE A 385 -16.24 17.01 -64.16
C ILE A 385 -14.81 17.32 -63.61
N LYS A 386 -13.85 16.35 -63.72
CA LYS A 386 -12.33 16.36 -63.74
C LYS A 386 -11.47 17.28 -62.81
N GLY A 387 -10.19 16.98 -62.50
CA GLY A 387 -9.40 15.72 -62.62
C GLY A 387 -7.87 15.81 -62.88
N ASN A 388 -7.06 15.13 -62.04
CA ASN A 388 -5.70 14.53 -62.24
C ASN A 388 -4.39 15.37 -62.23
N ILE A 389 -3.22 14.68 -62.08
CA ILE A 389 -1.77 15.12 -62.08
C ILE A 389 -1.24 15.62 -60.70
N GLU A 390 -0.07 15.24 -60.08
CA GLU A 390 1.20 14.48 -60.34
C GLU A 390 2.48 15.35 -60.57
N SER A 391 3.73 15.08 -60.12
CA SER A 391 4.38 14.12 -59.17
C SER A 391 5.87 14.54 -58.88
N MET A 392 6.72 13.68 -58.24
CA MET A 392 8.21 13.74 -58.03
C MET A 392 8.79 14.74 -56.97
N ALA A 393 10.05 14.66 -56.46
CA ALA A 393 10.97 13.54 -56.10
C ALA A 393 12.27 14.05 -55.35
N GLY A 394 12.94 13.20 -54.53
CA GLY A 394 14.31 13.40 -53.98
C GLY A 394 14.40 13.91 -52.50
N ASN A 395 15.53 13.81 -51.76
CA ASN A 395 16.84 13.18 -52.04
C ASN A 395 17.70 12.94 -50.74
N ARG A 396 18.38 11.77 -50.65
CA ARG A 396 19.68 11.43 -49.99
C ARG A 396 19.98 11.51 -48.44
N LYS A 397 20.67 10.42 -48.03
CA LYS A 397 21.47 10.01 -46.83
C LYS A 397 22.69 10.93 -46.49
N PRO A 398 23.53 10.72 -45.42
CA PRO A 398 23.76 9.54 -44.52
C PRO A 398 23.69 9.89 -42.99
N GLY A 399 24.29 9.22 -41.97
CA GLY A 399 25.21 8.06 -41.76
C GLY A 399 25.72 8.02 -40.27
N SER A 400 26.60 7.14 -39.76
CA SER A 400 27.06 5.77 -40.13
C SER A 400 28.01 5.17 -39.04
N ILE A 401 27.89 3.87 -38.67
CA ILE A 401 28.94 2.96 -38.07
C ILE A 401 29.42 3.32 -36.63
N THR A 402 29.53 2.39 -35.66
CA THR A 402 30.56 1.33 -35.49
C THR A 402 30.04 -0.03 -34.95
N LYS A 403 30.90 -1.07 -35.00
CA LYS A 403 30.65 -2.46 -34.55
C LYS A 403 31.81 -2.95 -33.67
N MET A 404 31.56 -3.91 -32.78
CA MET A 404 32.58 -4.90 -32.35
C MET A 404 31.92 -6.22 -31.88
N LYS A 405 32.63 -7.35 -31.87
CA LYS A 405 32.06 -8.72 -31.67
C LYS A 405 33.14 -9.74 -31.23
N TYR A 406 32.71 -10.83 -30.57
CA TYR A 406 33.51 -11.97 -30.03
C TYR A 406 34.36 -11.59 -28.80
N GLY A 407 34.53 -12.40 -27.74
CA GLY A 407 34.02 -13.74 -27.33
C GLY A 407 34.37 -13.94 -25.82
N SER A 408 34.40 -15.11 -25.18
CA SER A 408 33.97 -16.50 -25.45
C SER A 408 34.09 -17.32 -24.14
N THR A 409 33.42 -18.50 -23.99
CA THR A 409 33.57 -19.49 -22.87
C THR A 409 33.30 -18.97 -21.43
N GLU A 410 33.07 -19.74 -20.35
CA GLU A 410 32.54 -21.10 -20.15
C GLU A 410 31.93 -21.21 -18.70
N ASN A 411 30.98 -22.14 -18.50
CA ASN A 411 30.44 -22.73 -17.25
C ASN A 411 31.08 -22.39 -15.88
N VAL A 412 30.33 -21.75 -14.96
CA VAL A 412 30.38 -22.02 -13.49
C VAL A 412 28.98 -21.86 -12.87
N LEU A 413 28.53 -22.80 -12.04
CA LEU A 413 27.29 -22.70 -11.26
C LEU A 413 27.46 -21.83 -10.00
N LYS A 414 26.47 -21.00 -9.65
CA LYS A 414 26.02 -20.84 -8.25
C LYS A 414 24.59 -20.29 -8.11
N LYS A 415 23.97 -20.65 -6.98
CA LYS A 415 22.53 -20.51 -6.66
C LYS A 415 22.13 -19.06 -6.36
N GLY A 416 20.89 -18.70 -6.67
CA GLY A 416 20.25 -17.45 -6.25
C GLY A 416 18.80 -17.35 -6.76
N ILE A 417 17.84 -17.93 -6.03
CA ILE A 417 16.42 -17.95 -6.40
C ILE A 417 15.70 -16.76 -5.72
N TRP A 418 14.51 -16.40 -6.21
CA TRP A 418 13.51 -15.46 -5.66
C TRP A 418 13.54 -14.01 -6.13
N ALA A 419 12.98 -13.78 -7.32
CA ALA A 419 12.25 -12.55 -7.62
C ALA A 419 11.14 -12.84 -8.65
N SER A 420 9.87 -12.83 -8.23
CA SER A 420 8.73 -12.80 -9.17
C SER A 420 7.46 -12.22 -8.54
N LYS A 421 7.16 -10.98 -8.95
CA LYS A 421 5.84 -10.52 -9.40
C LYS A 421 4.60 -10.94 -8.60
N ASN A 422 4.00 -9.96 -7.91
CA ASN A 422 2.64 -9.58 -8.31
C ASN A 422 2.39 -8.07 -8.14
N LYS A 423 1.60 -7.48 -9.05
CA LYS A 423 1.00 -6.14 -8.94
C LYS A 423 -0.52 -6.34 -8.92
N PHE A 424 -1.24 -5.64 -8.05
CA PHE A 424 -2.63 -5.27 -8.28
C PHE A 424 -2.93 -3.94 -7.55
N SER A 425 -3.88 -3.19 -8.10
CA SER A 425 -4.22 -1.79 -7.73
C SER A 425 -5.03 -1.74 -6.41
N ASP A 426 -4.78 -0.78 -5.52
CA ASP A 426 -5.36 0.59 -5.45
C ASP A 426 -6.67 0.64 -4.64
N GLY A 427 -6.98 1.81 -4.08
CA GLY A 427 -7.98 1.99 -3.03
C GLY A 427 -7.39 2.79 -1.87
N GLY A 428 -7.36 4.12 -2.01
CA GLY A 428 -6.89 5.04 -0.98
C GLY A 428 -8.04 5.76 -0.29
N GLU A 429 -7.88 6.02 1.01
CA GLU A 429 -8.75 6.89 1.80
C GLU A 429 -7.94 7.98 2.49
N LYS A 430 -8.59 9.10 2.78
CA LYS A 430 -7.96 10.32 3.33
C LYS A 430 -8.30 10.44 4.80
N GLU A 431 -7.31 10.72 5.64
CA GLU A 431 -7.54 11.33 6.95
C GLU A 431 -6.93 12.73 6.98
N ASN A 432 -7.65 13.65 7.63
CA ASN A 432 -7.36 15.07 7.58
C ASN A 432 -6.41 15.51 8.69
N GLU A 433 -5.61 16.53 8.39
CA GLU A 433 -4.80 17.28 9.34
C GLU A 433 -5.67 18.18 10.24
N ILE A 434 -5.33 18.28 11.53
CA ILE A 434 -5.47 19.50 12.35
C ILE A 434 -4.57 19.37 13.61
N GLN A 435 -4.22 20.50 14.21
CA GLN A 435 -3.02 20.68 15.04
C GLN A 435 -3.28 21.22 16.47
N VAL A 436 -2.34 20.88 17.37
CA VAL A 436 -1.68 21.77 18.38
C VAL A 436 -2.32 22.07 19.76
N ASN A 437 -1.40 22.22 20.73
CA ASN A 437 -1.43 22.88 22.06
C ASN A 437 -1.93 22.16 23.34
N THR A 438 -0.95 21.63 24.08
CA THR A 438 -0.43 22.23 25.34
C THR A 438 -1.40 23.01 26.25
N GLY A 439 -1.66 22.48 27.47
CA GLY A 439 -2.31 23.22 28.57
C GLY A 439 -2.42 22.40 29.86
N SER A 440 -2.12 22.99 31.03
CA SER A 440 -2.00 22.28 32.32
C SER A 440 -3.16 22.58 33.29
N VAL A 441 -3.26 21.76 34.35
CA VAL A 441 -3.99 21.96 35.64
C VAL A 441 -5.37 21.28 35.82
N LYS A 442 -5.48 20.69 37.02
CA LYS A 442 -6.60 20.05 37.78
C LYS A 442 -7.93 20.86 37.74
N THR A 443 -9.14 20.33 37.99
CA THR A 443 -9.60 19.54 39.17
C THR A 443 -10.96 18.81 38.98
N ASN A 444 -11.15 17.70 39.72
CA ASN A 444 -12.35 17.22 40.42
C ASN A 444 -13.76 17.17 39.75
N ALA A 445 -14.27 15.92 39.63
CA ALA A 445 -15.47 15.38 40.29
C ALA A 445 -16.94 15.69 39.82
N ASP A 446 -17.69 14.58 39.76
CA ASP A 446 -19.11 14.32 40.09
C ASP A 446 -20.30 14.62 39.14
N GLU A 447 -20.96 13.50 38.79
CA GLU A 447 -22.38 13.16 38.56
C GLU A 447 -23.32 13.85 37.53
N ASP A 448 -23.91 12.96 36.71
CA ASP A 448 -25.29 12.87 36.21
C ASP A 448 -26.16 14.14 36.03
N SER A 449 -26.56 14.35 34.77
CA SER A 449 -27.98 14.63 34.47
C SER A 449 -28.39 13.99 33.14
N LYS A 450 -29.68 13.62 33.04
CA LYS A 450 -30.21 12.61 32.11
C LYS A 450 -31.40 13.15 31.31
N PHE A 451 -31.71 12.47 30.20
CA PHE A 451 -32.95 12.47 29.39
C PHE A 451 -32.92 13.13 27.99
N ASN A 452 -32.97 12.24 26.99
CA ASN A 452 -33.97 12.14 25.90
C ASN A 452 -34.26 13.31 24.93
N SER A 453 -34.73 13.08 23.70
CA SER A 453 -34.66 11.91 22.79
C SER A 453 -35.40 12.25 21.48
N SER A 454 -34.88 11.85 20.32
CA SER A 454 -35.68 11.73 19.09
C SER A 454 -35.10 10.64 18.20
N ASN A 455 -35.98 9.80 17.65
CA ASN A 455 -35.61 8.61 16.87
C ASN A 455 -35.10 9.00 15.46
N ASP A 456 -34.53 8.13 14.64
CA ASP A 456 -35.30 7.05 14.00
C ASP A 456 -34.48 5.96 13.29
N LEU A 457 -35.21 4.89 12.94
CA LEU A 457 -34.95 3.88 11.91
C LEU A 457 -33.88 2.79 12.15
N GLU A 458 -34.32 1.57 11.88
CA GLU A 458 -33.55 0.34 11.83
C GLU A 458 -32.49 0.39 10.74
N SER A 459 -31.21 0.23 11.11
CA SER A 459 -30.19 -0.26 10.19
C SER A 459 -29.69 -1.60 10.72
N ASN A 460 -29.84 -2.65 9.89
CA ASN A 460 -29.37 -4.00 10.24
C ASN A 460 -27.86 -3.96 10.48
N ASP A 461 -27.37 -4.64 11.53
CA ASP A 461 -25.94 -4.81 11.81
C ASP A 461 -25.29 -5.79 10.80
N VAL A 462 -25.20 -5.33 9.56
CA VAL A 462 -24.50 -6.02 8.47
C VAL A 462 -23.06 -5.56 8.50
N VAL A 463 -22.28 -6.12 9.43
CA VAL A 463 -20.83 -5.95 9.50
C VAL A 463 -20.24 -6.15 8.10
N SER A 464 -19.65 -5.08 7.54
CA SER A 464 -19.21 -5.05 6.15
C SER A 464 -18.30 -6.24 5.83
N GLY A 465 -18.63 -6.99 4.77
CA GLY A 465 -17.88 -8.20 4.38
C GLY A 465 -16.39 -7.95 4.17
N PHE A 466 -16.00 -6.73 3.76
CA PHE A 466 -14.61 -6.29 3.67
C PHE A 466 -13.86 -6.33 5.01
N LEU A 467 -14.54 -5.99 6.13
CA LEU A 467 -13.96 -6.08 7.46
C LEU A 467 -13.79 -7.55 7.88
N TYR A 468 -14.74 -8.42 7.51
CA TYR A 468 -14.65 -9.86 7.75
C TYR A 468 -13.51 -10.50 6.93
N ASP A 469 -13.37 -10.13 5.65
CA ASP A 469 -12.26 -10.57 4.78
C ASP A 469 -10.90 -10.08 5.31
N LYS A 470 -10.82 -8.83 5.77
CA LYS A 470 -9.61 -8.27 6.40
C LYS A 470 -9.24 -9.03 7.67
N LEU A 471 -10.20 -9.24 8.57
CA LEU A 471 -10.01 -9.99 9.81
C LEU A 471 -9.63 -11.46 9.53
N GLN A 472 -10.28 -12.12 8.57
CA GLN A 472 -9.97 -13.49 8.17
C GLN A 472 -8.53 -13.58 7.61
N LYS A 473 -8.12 -12.61 6.78
CA LYS A 473 -6.76 -12.51 6.23
C LYS A 473 -5.71 -12.28 7.31
N GLU A 474 -6.00 -11.44 8.30
CA GLU A 474 -5.13 -11.22 9.46
C GLU A 474 -5.03 -12.48 10.34
N VAL A 475 -6.14 -13.17 10.63
CA VAL A 475 -6.15 -14.46 11.34
C VAL A 475 -5.36 -15.55 10.59
N ILE A 476 -5.47 -15.62 9.27
CA ILE A 476 -4.68 -16.57 8.43
C ILE A 476 -3.18 -16.22 8.48
N ASN A 477 -2.83 -14.93 8.45
CA ASN A 477 -1.43 -14.50 8.56
C ASN A 477 -0.86 -14.76 9.97
N LEU A 478 -1.66 -14.55 11.02
CA LEU A 478 -1.28 -14.87 12.40
C LEU A 478 -1.05 -16.37 12.60
N LYS A 479 -1.91 -17.24 12.04
CA LYS A 479 -1.72 -18.70 12.07
C LYS A 479 -0.40 -19.12 11.41
N LYS A 480 -0.12 -18.66 10.19
CA LYS A 480 1.16 -18.90 9.50
C LYS A 480 2.38 -18.36 10.27
N THR A 481 2.20 -17.24 10.98
CA THR A 481 3.24 -16.66 11.84
C THR A 481 3.44 -17.46 13.13
N CYS A 482 2.42 -18.17 13.61
CA CYS A 482 2.55 -19.15 14.69
C CYS A 482 3.26 -20.40 14.19
N GLU A 483 2.75 -21.04 13.13
CA GLU A 483 3.31 -22.26 12.51
C GLU A 483 4.83 -22.14 12.22
N THR A 484 5.29 -20.97 11.76
CA THR A 484 6.72 -20.69 11.51
C THR A 484 7.53 -20.42 12.78
N LYS A 485 6.94 -19.82 13.82
CA LYS A 485 7.54 -19.70 15.16
C LYS A 485 7.65 -21.07 15.84
N ASP A 486 6.62 -21.89 15.75
CA ASP A 486 6.58 -23.24 16.33
C ASP A 486 7.60 -24.15 15.63
N SER A 487 7.72 -24.05 14.30
CA SER A 487 8.76 -24.74 13.52
C SER A 487 10.17 -24.32 13.94
N THR A 488 10.42 -23.02 14.13
CA THR A 488 11.75 -22.54 14.55
C THR A 488 12.06 -22.81 16.02
N LEU A 489 11.05 -22.83 16.90
CA LEU A 489 11.17 -23.29 18.28
C LEU A 489 11.56 -24.78 18.31
N HIS A 490 10.90 -25.62 17.51
CA HIS A 490 11.23 -27.04 17.43
C HIS A 490 12.70 -27.28 17.00
N THR A 491 13.21 -26.56 16.00
CA THR A 491 14.63 -26.66 15.61
C THR A 491 15.60 -26.23 16.72
N LYS A 492 15.20 -25.29 17.60
CA LYS A 492 16.00 -24.91 18.77
C LYS A 492 15.95 -25.95 19.87
N ASP A 493 14.81 -26.60 20.09
CA ASP A 493 14.72 -27.73 21.04
C ASP A 493 15.59 -28.92 20.59
N GLU A 494 15.67 -29.18 19.28
CA GLU A 494 16.63 -30.17 18.73
C GLU A 494 18.09 -29.77 18.96
N GLU A 495 18.43 -28.49 18.74
CA GLU A 495 19.78 -27.98 19.02
C GLU A 495 20.13 -28.07 20.51
N ILE A 496 19.24 -27.64 21.40
CA ILE A 496 19.38 -27.76 22.87
C ILE A 496 19.58 -29.23 23.25
N LYS A 497 18.76 -30.15 22.73
CA LYS A 497 18.87 -31.60 22.96
C LYS A 497 20.20 -32.19 22.46
N MET A 498 20.81 -31.59 21.43
CA MET A 498 22.15 -31.95 20.96
C MET A 498 23.27 -31.30 21.77
N LEU A 499 23.06 -30.10 22.33
CA LEU A 499 23.98 -29.45 23.27
C LEU A 499 24.02 -30.19 24.61
N THR A 500 22.88 -30.60 25.18
CA THR A 500 22.84 -31.43 26.40
C THR A 500 23.64 -32.72 26.23
N LYS A 501 23.46 -33.45 25.11
CA LYS A 501 24.27 -34.64 24.79
C LYS A 501 25.78 -34.35 24.71
N LYS A 502 26.18 -33.17 24.20
CA LYS A 502 27.59 -32.75 24.16
C LYS A 502 28.11 -32.45 25.58
N VAL A 503 27.32 -31.79 26.43
CA VAL A 503 27.64 -31.54 27.84
C VAL A 503 27.77 -32.84 28.62
N ASP A 504 26.86 -33.80 28.44
CA ASP A 504 26.96 -35.14 29.04
C ASP A 504 28.24 -35.88 28.62
N ALA A 505 28.60 -35.79 27.33
CA ALA A 505 29.80 -36.42 26.78
C ALA A 505 31.08 -35.77 27.32
N LEU A 506 31.14 -34.43 27.38
CA LEU A 506 32.25 -33.69 27.97
C LEU A 506 32.39 -33.97 29.47
N THR A 507 31.27 -34.03 30.21
CA THR A 507 31.27 -34.35 31.65
C THR A 507 31.83 -35.75 31.90
N LYS A 508 31.44 -36.75 31.09
CA LYS A 508 32.01 -38.11 31.15
C LYS A 508 33.49 -38.15 30.78
N ALA A 509 33.91 -37.37 29.77
CA ALA A 509 35.33 -37.27 29.39
C ALA A 509 36.18 -36.64 30.51
N MET A 510 35.70 -35.57 31.14
CA MET A 510 36.33 -34.94 32.30
C MET A 510 36.43 -35.89 33.50
N GLU A 511 35.38 -36.68 33.77
CA GLU A 511 35.40 -37.68 34.85
C GLU A 511 36.43 -38.79 34.58
N VAL A 512 36.58 -39.23 33.31
CA VAL A 512 37.59 -40.21 32.89
C VAL A 512 39.02 -39.66 33.02
N GLU A 513 39.27 -38.43 32.54
CA GLU A 513 40.58 -37.77 32.70
C GLU A 513 40.91 -37.50 34.17
N TRP A 514 39.95 -37.10 35.00
CA TRP A 514 40.16 -36.98 36.46
C TRP A 514 40.51 -38.33 37.10
N LYS A 515 39.78 -39.40 36.76
CA LYS A 515 40.08 -40.77 37.22
C LYS A 515 41.44 -41.27 36.72
N LYS A 516 41.93 -40.78 35.58
CA LYS A 516 43.24 -41.11 34.99
C LYS A 516 44.36 -40.32 35.67
N MET A 517 44.22 -39.00 35.82
CA MET A 517 45.15 -38.14 36.56
C MET A 517 45.34 -38.63 38.01
N LYS A 518 44.25 -39.01 38.69
CA LYS A 518 44.32 -39.61 40.04
C LYS A 518 45.10 -40.94 40.07
N ARG A 519 45.03 -41.75 39.01
CA ARG A 519 45.85 -42.98 38.87
C ARG A 519 47.31 -42.67 38.54
N GLU A 520 47.58 -41.62 37.76
CA GLU A 520 48.94 -41.20 37.42
C GLU A 520 49.67 -40.63 38.63
N ILE A 521 49.01 -39.79 39.44
CA ILE A 521 49.56 -39.29 40.72
C ILE A 521 49.93 -40.49 41.63
N ALA A 522 48.99 -41.44 41.82
CA ALA A 522 49.23 -42.63 42.63
C ALA A 522 50.29 -43.60 42.05
N ALA A 523 50.61 -43.51 40.75
CA ALA A 523 51.72 -44.23 40.13
C ALA A 523 53.05 -43.52 40.41
N ARG A 524 53.13 -42.20 40.18
CA ARG A 524 54.30 -41.37 40.48
C ARG A 524 54.67 -41.42 41.97
N GLU A 525 53.69 -41.45 42.88
CA GLU A 525 53.93 -41.65 44.32
C GLU A 525 54.57 -43.02 44.63
N LYS A 526 54.17 -44.09 43.92
CA LYS A 526 54.77 -45.43 44.06
C LYS A 526 56.18 -45.49 43.49
N GLU A 527 56.46 -44.78 42.39
CA GLU A 527 57.81 -44.65 41.84
C GLU A 527 58.73 -43.85 42.79
N VAL A 528 58.26 -42.73 43.33
CA VAL A 528 59.01 -41.97 44.36
C VAL A 528 59.23 -42.81 45.63
N ALA A 529 58.28 -43.66 46.01
CA ALA A 529 58.44 -44.59 47.13
C ALA A 529 59.44 -45.73 46.82
N SER A 530 59.44 -46.28 45.60
CA SER A 530 60.40 -47.33 45.21
C SER A 530 61.82 -46.79 45.11
N ILE A 531 62.02 -45.60 44.54
CA ILE A 531 63.31 -44.88 44.51
C ILE A 531 63.84 -44.69 45.94
N LYS A 532 63.01 -44.18 46.87
CA LYS A 532 63.39 -44.06 48.30
C LYS A 532 63.70 -45.39 48.99
N SER A 533 63.21 -46.52 48.48
CA SER A 533 63.52 -47.85 49.01
C SER A 533 64.85 -48.41 48.48
N ASP A 534 65.20 -48.10 47.24
CA ASP A 534 66.43 -48.58 46.59
C ASP A 534 67.66 -47.75 47.02
N ASP A 535 67.46 -46.46 47.29
CA ASP A 535 68.48 -45.58 47.88
C ASP A 535 68.89 -46.07 49.30
N ARG A 536 67.91 -46.56 50.09
CA ARG A 536 68.17 -47.26 51.37
C ARG A 536 68.91 -48.60 51.20
N ARG A 537 68.91 -49.22 50.02
CA ARG A 537 69.72 -50.42 49.74
C ARG A 537 71.15 -50.05 49.39
N LYS A 538 71.38 -49.00 48.59
CA LYS A 538 72.73 -48.46 48.30
C LYS A 538 73.45 -48.02 49.58
N ASN A 539 72.77 -47.25 50.44
CA ASN A 539 73.38 -46.79 51.70
C ASN A 539 73.68 -47.94 52.68
N ARG A 540 73.07 -49.13 52.50
CA ARG A 540 73.42 -50.34 53.26
C ARG A 540 74.62 -51.11 52.71
N SER A 541 74.98 -50.98 51.43
CA SER A 541 76.20 -51.63 50.90
C SER A 541 77.46 -50.80 51.14
N SER A 542 77.37 -49.47 51.17
CA SER A 542 78.51 -48.57 51.45
C SER A 542 79.11 -48.77 52.84
N ASP A 543 78.28 -48.98 53.87
CA ASP A 543 78.74 -49.09 55.25
C ASP A 543 79.44 -50.43 55.56
N PHE A 544 79.14 -51.48 54.80
CA PHE A 544 79.86 -52.76 54.91
C PHE A 544 81.26 -52.69 54.30
N SER A 545 81.48 -51.89 53.26
CA SER A 545 82.81 -51.76 52.62
C SER A 545 83.85 -51.01 53.47
N LYS A 546 83.46 -50.22 54.47
CA LYS A 546 84.38 -49.40 55.29
C LYS A 546 84.91 -50.07 56.57
N ARG A 547 84.59 -51.35 56.83
CA ARG A 547 84.95 -52.03 58.10
C ARG A 547 85.94 -53.21 57.94
N VAL A 548 86.63 -53.33 56.80
CA VAL A 548 87.50 -54.50 56.48
C VAL A 548 88.97 -54.10 56.19
N MET A 549 89.34 -52.82 56.32
CA MET A 549 90.71 -52.36 56.07
C MET A 549 91.31 -51.54 57.23
N LYS A 550 91.50 -52.19 58.39
CA LYS A 550 92.42 -51.70 59.44
C LYS A 550 92.88 -52.79 60.41
N GLU A 551 93.49 -53.87 59.92
CA GLU A 551 94.18 -54.83 60.80
C GLU A 551 95.30 -55.61 60.08
N HIS A 552 96.41 -54.92 59.81
CA HIS A 552 97.79 -55.44 59.65
C HIS A 552 98.74 -54.23 59.78
#